data_AF-A0A4Y2DLD3-F1
#
_entry.id   AF-A0A4Y2DLD3-F1
#
_cell.length_a   1.000
_cell.length_b   1.000
_cell.length_c   1.000
_cell.angle_alpha   90.00
_cell.angle_beta   90.00
_cell.angle_gamma   90.00
#
_symmetry.space_group_name_H-M   'P 1'
#
loop_
_entity.id
_entity.type
_entity.pdbx_description
1 polymer ?
#
loop_
_entity_poly.entity_id
_entity_poly.type
_entity_poly.pdbx_seq_one_letter_code
_entity_poly.pdbx_strand_id
1 'polypeptide(L)'
;MEGNSRSAFVALQDNTQLHEWMAKPENSVFQAEPLAIHEAIIWAIEQNVVCKIWSNSMSSLLAIKSLKTVQALLSQYPNITIYWIKAHNGHLGNEKADLLAKRATIKGTAFNLKKPS
;
A
#
# COMPACT_ATOMS: atom_id res chain seq x y z
N MET A 1 -10.12 -15.71 -17.18
CA MET A 1 -10.34 -15.45 -15.75
C MET A 1 -9.53 -14.22 -15.39
N GLU A 2 -10.16 -13.04 -15.36
CA GLU A 2 -9.49 -11.78 -15.04
C GLU A 2 -9.18 -11.77 -13.54
N GLY A 3 -7.91 -12.03 -13.21
CA GLY A 3 -7.39 -11.87 -11.86
C GLY A 3 -7.37 -10.39 -11.51
N ASN A 4 -8.52 -9.83 -11.13
CA ASN A 4 -8.70 -8.45 -10.71
C ASN A 4 -7.95 -8.22 -9.39
N SER A 5 -6.65 -8.03 -9.53
CA SER A 5 -5.71 -7.73 -8.48
C SER A 5 -5.82 -6.25 -8.19
N ARG A 6 -6.05 -5.88 -6.93
CA ARG A 6 -6.40 -4.51 -6.54
C ARG A 6 -5.48 -4.07 -5.43
N SER A 7 -5.00 -2.84 -5.57
CA SER A 7 -4.08 -2.21 -4.65
C SER A 7 -4.77 -0.99 -4.07
N ALA A 8 -4.76 -0.83 -2.75
CA ALA A 8 -5.28 0.36 -2.11
C ALA A 8 -4.54 0.63 -0.80
N PHE A 9 -4.41 1.89 -0.44
CA PHE A 9 -3.98 2.30 0.90
C PHE A 9 -4.84 3.47 1.40
N VAL A 10 -4.86 3.61 2.73
CA VAL A 10 -5.54 4.70 3.42
C VAL A 10 -4.57 5.36 4.37
N ALA A 11 -4.48 6.69 4.32
CA ALA A 11 -3.86 7.48 5.37
C ALA A 11 -4.92 7.92 6.38
N LEU A 12 -4.70 7.56 7.65
CA LEU A 12 -5.54 7.96 8.77
C LEU A 12 -4.74 8.84 9.73
N GLN A 13 -5.34 9.92 10.20
CA GLN A 13 -4.87 10.72 11.34
C GLN A 13 -6.00 10.80 12.35
N ASP A 14 -5.75 10.39 13.60
CA ASP A 14 -6.74 10.36 14.67
C ASP A 14 -8.07 9.68 14.26
N ASN A 15 -7.97 8.53 13.59
CA ASN A 15 -9.08 7.75 12.99
C ASN A 15 -9.87 8.46 11.86
N THR A 16 -9.52 9.70 11.56
CA THR A 16 -10.07 10.47 10.43
C THR A 16 -9.30 10.13 9.16
N GLN A 17 -10.03 9.91 8.07
CA GLN A 17 -9.42 9.61 6.78
C GLN A 17 -8.89 10.90 6.15
N LEU A 18 -7.57 10.95 5.94
CA LEU A 18 -6.90 12.06 5.28
C LEU A 18 -6.77 11.83 3.77
N HIS A 19 -6.38 10.61 3.38
CA HIS A 19 -6.11 10.27 2.00
C HIS A 19 -6.50 8.83 1.71
N GLU A 20 -6.98 8.61 0.50
CA GLU A 20 -7.20 7.29 -0.06
C GLU A 20 -6.55 7.21 -1.43
N TRP A 21 -5.92 6.08 -1.70
CA TRP A 21 -5.38 5.76 -3.00
C TRP A 21 -5.79 4.35 -3.37
N MET A 22 -6.09 4.16 -4.66
CA MET A 22 -6.41 2.85 -5.21
C MET A 22 -5.96 2.74 -6.65
N ALA A 23 -5.44 1.57 -7.00
CA ALA A 23 -5.07 1.21 -8.36
C ALA A 23 -5.52 -0.21 -8.69
N LYS A 24 -5.77 -0.43 -9.98
CA LYS A 24 -5.99 -1.75 -10.56
C LYS A 24 -4.73 -2.17 -11.31
N PRO A 25 -3.75 -2.83 -10.66
CA PRO A 25 -2.63 -3.42 -11.37
C PRO A 25 -3.12 -4.55 -12.28
N GLU A 26 -2.77 -4.47 -13.57
CA GLU A 26 -3.16 -5.50 -14.57
C GLU A 26 -2.45 -6.84 -14.33
N ASN A 27 -1.29 -6.80 -13.65
CA ASN A 27 -0.39 -7.93 -13.48
C ASN A 27 -0.41 -8.44 -12.02
N SER A 28 -1.26 -9.40 -11.73
CA SER A 28 -1.18 -10.32 -10.56
C SER A 28 -1.35 -9.74 -9.14
N VAL A 29 -2.05 -10.52 -8.30
CA VAL A 29 -2.40 -10.23 -6.89
C VAL A 29 -1.15 -10.04 -6.04
N PHE A 30 -0.07 -10.72 -6.42
CA PHE A 30 1.22 -10.66 -5.76
C PHE A 30 1.96 -9.31 -5.93
N GLN A 31 1.58 -8.49 -6.92
CA GLN A 31 2.17 -7.16 -7.11
C GLN A 31 1.32 -6.05 -6.49
N ALA A 32 0.04 -6.32 -6.20
CA ALA A 32 -0.89 -5.30 -5.75
C ALA A 32 -0.57 -4.77 -4.35
N GLU A 33 -0.31 -5.64 -3.39
CA GLU A 33 -0.01 -5.21 -2.02
C GLU A 33 1.35 -4.51 -1.87
N PRO A 34 2.46 -5.00 -2.48
CA PRO A 34 3.72 -4.26 -2.52
C PRO A 34 3.55 -2.85 -3.09
N LEU A 35 2.78 -2.71 -4.18
CA LEU A 35 2.53 -1.42 -4.81
C LEU A 35 1.83 -0.43 -3.87
N ALA A 36 0.84 -0.88 -3.10
CA ALA A 36 0.15 -0.02 -2.13
C ALA A 36 1.12 0.50 -1.06
N ILE A 37 2.03 -0.36 -0.58
CA ILE A 37 3.03 0.02 0.42
C ILE A 37 4.02 1.02 -0.18
N HIS A 38 4.48 0.78 -1.42
CA HIS A 38 5.38 1.70 -2.11
C HIS A 38 4.76 3.09 -2.26
N GLU A 39 3.52 3.17 -2.76
CA GLU A 39 2.81 4.44 -2.92
C GLU A 39 2.54 5.14 -1.58
N ALA A 40 2.23 4.39 -0.52
CA ALA A 40 2.09 4.96 0.81
C ALA A 40 3.39 5.59 1.35
N ILE A 41 4.55 5.00 1.02
CA ILE A 41 5.87 5.57 1.37
C ILE A 41 6.10 6.87 0.60
N ILE A 42 5.88 6.88 -0.71
CA ILE A 42 6.06 8.07 -1.54
C ILE A 42 5.17 9.21 -1.05
N TRP A 43 3.88 8.92 -0.83
CA TRP A 43 2.94 9.89 -0.29
C TRP A 43 3.40 10.46 1.07
N ALA A 44 3.89 9.60 1.98
CA ALA A 44 4.39 10.05 3.27
C ALA A 44 5.64 10.94 3.17
N ILE A 45 6.52 10.66 2.21
CA ILE A 45 7.68 11.49 1.88
C ILE A 45 7.24 12.86 1.36
N GLU A 46 6.30 12.88 0.40
CA GLU A 46 5.76 14.11 -0.19
C GLU A 46 5.07 15.00 0.84
N GLN A 47 4.35 14.40 1.78
CA GLN A 47 3.70 15.14 2.87
C GLN A 47 4.66 15.48 4.02
N ASN A 48 5.91 14.97 3.99
CA ASN A 48 6.92 15.13 5.03
C ASN A 48 6.38 14.84 6.45
N VAL A 49 5.56 13.80 6.58
CA VAL A 49 4.89 13.44 7.84
C VAL A 49 5.57 12.27 8.54
N VAL A 50 5.46 12.22 9.88
CA VAL A 50 5.81 11.04 10.66
C VAL A 50 4.63 10.07 10.57
N CYS A 51 4.83 8.91 9.95
CA CYS A 51 3.75 7.96 9.74
C CYS A 51 4.17 6.51 10.01
N LYS A 52 3.16 5.69 10.31
CA LYS A 52 3.29 4.25 10.51
C LYS A 52 2.47 3.55 9.45
N ILE A 53 3.15 2.82 8.57
CA ILE A 53 2.52 2.04 7.51
C ILE A 53 2.26 0.63 8.05
N TRP A 54 1.01 0.19 8.00
CA TRP A 54 0.60 -1.12 8.48
C TRP A 54 0.21 -2.00 7.29
N SER A 55 0.84 -3.16 7.17
CA SER A 55 0.45 -4.17 6.18
C SER A 55 0.18 -5.50 6.86
N ASN A 56 -0.85 -6.19 6.38
CA ASN A 56 -1.24 -7.50 6.89
C ASN A 56 -0.51 -8.68 6.19
N SER A 57 0.21 -8.38 5.12
CA SER A 57 0.85 -9.38 4.28
C SER A 57 2.36 -9.38 4.49
N MET A 58 2.83 -10.41 5.19
CA MET A 58 4.25 -10.58 5.49
C MET A 58 5.08 -10.74 4.21
N SER A 59 4.55 -11.45 3.20
CA SER A 59 5.20 -11.61 1.89
C SER A 59 5.40 -10.27 1.19
N SER A 60 4.40 -9.39 1.23
CA SER A 60 4.45 -8.08 0.58
C SER A 60 5.41 -7.13 1.30
N LEU A 61 5.47 -7.22 2.63
CA LEU A 61 6.47 -6.51 3.44
C LEU A 61 7.89 -6.96 3.12
N LEU A 62 8.13 -8.27 3.02
CA LEU A 62 9.43 -8.80 2.67
C LEU A 62 9.82 -8.42 1.23
N ALA A 63 8.88 -8.46 0.29
CA ALA A 63 9.10 -8.05 -1.09
C ALA A 63 9.48 -6.57 -1.20
N ILE A 64 8.80 -5.67 -0.46
CA ILE A 64 9.12 -4.25 -0.47
C ILE A 64 10.42 -3.95 0.27
N LYS A 65 10.67 -4.60 1.41
CA LYS A 65 11.92 -4.42 2.15
C LYS A 65 13.12 -4.97 1.38
N SER A 66 12.96 -5.92 0.47
CA SER A 66 14.07 -6.41 -0.36
C SER A 66 14.45 -5.44 -1.51
N LEU A 67 13.58 -4.49 -1.85
CA LEU A 67 13.89 -3.47 -2.85
C LEU A 67 14.92 -2.46 -2.31
N LYS A 68 16.09 -2.38 -2.96
CA LYS A 68 17.15 -1.44 -2.59
C LYS A 68 16.67 0.02 -2.56
N THR A 69 15.82 0.41 -3.51
CA THR A 69 15.24 1.75 -3.57
C THR A 69 14.45 2.06 -2.31
N VAL A 70 13.60 1.14 -1.86
CA VAL A 70 12.79 1.33 -0.65
C VAL A 70 13.67 1.35 0.60
N GLN A 71 14.69 0.50 0.69
CA GLN A 71 15.64 0.54 1.80
C GLN A 71 16.35 1.90 1.89
N ALA A 72 16.77 2.44 0.74
CA ALA A 72 17.41 3.76 0.68
C ALA A 72 16.45 4.89 1.08
N LEU A 73 15.17 4.80 0.69
CA LEU A 73 14.14 5.76 1.11
C LEU A 73 13.89 5.66 2.62
N LEU A 74 13.68 4.47 3.17
CA LEU A 74 13.48 4.29 4.62
C LEU A 74 14.69 4.72 5.45
N SER A 75 15.90 4.60 4.90
CA SER A 75 17.12 5.09 5.55
C SER A 75 17.21 6.62 5.55
N GLN A 76 16.72 7.28 4.50
CA GLN A 76 16.68 8.74 4.39
C GLN A 76 15.55 9.37 5.19
N TYR A 77 14.43 8.65 5.33
CA TYR A 77 13.21 9.11 6.00
C TYR A 77 12.90 8.23 7.23
N PRO A 78 13.65 8.38 8.33
CA PRO A 78 13.44 7.59 9.56
C PRO A 78 12.09 7.87 10.22
N ASN A 79 11.39 8.93 9.80
CA ASN A 79 10.02 9.28 10.18
C ASN A 79 8.97 8.29 9.63
N ILE A 80 9.31 7.44 8.67
CA ILE A 80 8.41 6.45 8.07
C ILE A 80 8.79 5.08 8.61
N THR A 81 7.87 4.46 9.36
CA THR A 81 8.09 3.10 9.88
C THR A 81 7.05 2.13 9.35
N ILE A 82 7.51 0.97 8.86
CA ILE A 82 6.65 -0.09 8.34
C ILE A 82 6.49 -1.20 9.37
N TYR A 83 5.24 -1.46 9.74
CA TYR A 83 4.84 -2.50 10.68
C TYR A 83 4.02 -3.60 9.98
N TRP A 84 4.20 -4.82 10.48
CA TRP A 84 3.30 -5.92 10.18
C TRP A 84 2.19 -5.97 11.21
N ILE A 85 0.95 -6.13 10.75
CA ILE A 85 -0.22 -6.38 11.60
C ILE A 85 -0.87 -7.70 11.18
N LYS A 86 -1.41 -8.46 12.11
CA LYS A 86 -2.18 -9.66 11.74
C LYS A 86 -3.53 -9.22 11.15
N ALA A 87 -3.92 -9.80 10.00
CA ALA A 87 -5.27 -9.64 9.48
C ALA A 87 -6.32 -10.07 10.53
N HIS A 88 -7.48 -9.39 10.54
CA HIS A 88 -8.64 -9.69 11.40
C HIS A 88 -8.60 -9.26 12.88
N ASN A 89 -7.72 -8.34 13.28
CA ASN A 89 -7.73 -7.81 14.66
C ASN A 89 -8.64 -6.59 14.89
N GLY A 90 -9.61 -6.33 14.00
CA GLY A 90 -10.54 -5.19 14.12
C GLY A 90 -9.89 -3.80 13.94
N HIS A 91 -8.74 -3.73 13.26
CA HIS A 91 -8.04 -2.46 13.04
C HIS A 91 -8.75 -1.64 11.96
N LEU A 92 -9.26 -0.46 12.32
CA LEU A 92 -10.04 0.43 11.45
C LEU A 92 -9.35 0.70 10.10
N GLY A 93 -8.02 0.87 10.10
CA GLY A 93 -7.24 1.07 8.88
C GLY A 93 -7.24 -0.13 7.93
N ASN A 94 -7.22 -1.35 8.46
CA ASN A 94 -7.26 -2.57 7.64
C ASN A 94 -8.64 -2.74 7.01
N GLU A 95 -9.70 -2.54 7.79
CA GLU A 95 -11.08 -2.63 7.28
C GLU A 95 -11.38 -1.58 6.20
N LYS A 96 -10.90 -0.33 6.40
CA LYS A 96 -11.02 0.72 5.39
C LYS A 96 -10.22 0.40 4.14
N ALA A 97 -8.98 -0.09 4.26
CA ALA A 97 -8.17 -0.49 3.11
C ALA A 97 -8.81 -1.65 2.33
N ASP A 98 -9.37 -2.65 3.01
CA ASP A 98 -10.10 -3.76 2.39
C ASP A 98 -11.37 -3.28 1.68
N LEU A 99 -12.10 -2.32 2.27
CA LEU A 99 -13.26 -1.70 1.65
C LEU A 99 -12.86 -0.91 0.39
N LEU A 100 -11.73 -0.20 0.43
CA LEU A 100 -11.22 0.50 -0.75
C LEU A 100 -10.76 -0.45 -1.84
N ALA A 101 -10.04 -1.52 -1.49
CA ALA A 101 -9.67 -2.55 -2.46
C ALA A 101 -10.93 -3.14 -3.11
N LYS A 102 -12.03 -3.32 -2.36
CA LYS A 102 -13.34 -3.71 -2.92
C LYS A 102 -13.97 -2.62 -3.80
N ARG A 103 -13.83 -1.32 -3.50
CA ARG A 103 -14.31 -0.22 -4.36
C ARG A 103 -13.50 -0.06 -5.64
N ALA A 104 -12.19 -0.30 -5.60
CA ALA A 104 -11.31 -0.29 -6.76
C ALA A 104 -11.75 -1.27 -7.85
N THR A 105 -12.52 -2.31 -7.49
CA THR A 105 -13.18 -3.24 -8.42
C THR A 105 -14.13 -2.57 -9.39
N ILE A 106 -14.83 -1.53 -8.92
CA ILE A 106 -15.97 -0.92 -9.60
C ILE A 106 -15.53 0.41 -10.25
N LYS A 107 -14.58 1.12 -9.63
CA LYS A 107 -14.19 2.49 -10.03
C LYS A 107 -12.70 2.69 -10.36
N GLY A 108 -11.83 1.70 -10.15
CA GLY A 108 -10.37 1.91 -10.24
C GLY A 108 -9.87 2.13 -11.67
N THR A 109 -9.06 3.16 -11.86
CA THR A 109 -8.30 3.42 -13.10
C THR A 109 -7.25 2.33 -13.30
N ALA A 110 -7.15 1.79 -14.52
CA ALA A 110 -6.15 0.77 -14.85
C ALA A 110 -4.74 1.35 -14.75
N PHE A 111 -3.89 0.77 -13.89
CA PHE A 111 -2.51 1.22 -13.71
C PHE A 111 -1.58 0.26 -14.45
N ASN A 112 -1.04 0.73 -15.59
CA ASN A 112 -0.14 -0.02 -16.44
C ASN A 112 1.31 0.13 -15.96
N LEU A 113 1.75 -0.77 -15.08
CA LEU A 113 3.18 -0.96 -14.82
C LEU A 113 3.77 -1.75 -16.00
N LYS A 114 4.47 -1.05 -16.90
CA LYS A 114 5.25 -1.70 -17.96
C LYS A 114 6.31 -2.58 -17.30
N LYS A 115 6.27 -3.89 -17.60
CA LYS A 115 7.39 -4.80 -17.29
C LYS A 115 8.65 -4.25 -17.95
N PRO A 116 9.80 -4.19 -17.26
CA PRO A 116 11.06 -4.01 -17.96
C PRO A 116 11.28 -5.22 -18.87
N SER A 117 11.61 -4.93 -20.14
CA SER A 117 11.90 -5.90 -21.20
C SER A 117 13.13 -6.74 -20.91
#